data_AF-A0A1H7SX45-F1
#
_entry.id   AF-A0A1H7SX45-F1
#
_cell.length_a   1.000
_cell.length_b   1.000
_cell.length_c   1.000
_cell.angle_alpha   90.00
_cell.angle_beta   90.00
_cell.angle_gamma   90.00
#
_symmetry.space_group_name_H-M   'P 1'
#
loop_
_entity.id
_entity.type
_entity.pdbx_description
1 polymer ?
#
loop_
_entity_poly.entity_id
_entity_poly.type
_entity_poly.pdbx_seq_one_letter_code
_entity_poly.pdbx_strand_id
1 'polypeptide(L)'
;MKNQYVGDIGDYGKYALLRAFAEAGIKVGINWYLTEDDASNDGKFTNYLQDEAFRRYSPEVFDALEKIADNQDKTVKDIEGSGIVPGALFYSDVLNTVGKPSDREQERMAWFQESINELTDAELIYMDPDNGLQEDNEPGKLGAEKYVLPDEVEQYYRAGQNVVYYCHKGRRKLWDWHNHKSVMCKILPDAKYLVLTYHKGTQRSYIFLIHPEDFQKYNKIIRHFQDGWRKIFSFEYTEKGDPASEQVGDKFTIENTDGSVITLYKRADGWIQIENSKVKNLTKAMRPDLVCDFLWGR
;
A
#
# COMPACT_ATOMS: atom_id res chain seq x y z
N MET A 1 -14.54 -2.06 2.37
CA MET A 1 -15.09 -1.01 1.49
C MET A 1 -16.62 -0.99 1.60
N LYS A 2 -17.26 0.12 1.23
CA LYS A 2 -18.72 0.26 1.06
C LYS A 2 -19.02 1.10 -0.18
N ASN A 3 -20.18 0.90 -0.80
CA ASN A 3 -20.57 1.67 -2.00
C ASN A 3 -20.72 3.17 -1.67
N GLN A 4 -21.23 3.49 -0.47
CA GLN A 4 -21.39 4.87 -0.02
C GLN A 4 -20.08 5.68 0.09
N TYR A 5 -18.91 5.01 0.13
CA TYR A 5 -17.59 5.68 0.19
C TYR A 5 -17.03 6.07 -1.18
N VAL A 6 -17.60 5.53 -2.26
CA VAL A 6 -17.11 5.70 -3.63
C VAL A 6 -16.96 7.19 -3.96
N GLY A 7 -15.76 7.57 -4.40
CA GLY A 7 -15.45 8.92 -4.86
C GLY A 7 -14.99 9.89 -3.78
N ASP A 8 -14.82 9.43 -2.54
CA ASP A 8 -14.23 10.26 -1.48
C ASP A 8 -12.77 10.65 -1.76
N ILE A 9 -12.24 11.61 -1.00
CA ILE A 9 -10.85 12.07 -1.17
C ILE A 9 -9.79 10.97 -1.00
N GLY A 10 -10.09 9.91 -0.25
CA GLY A 10 -9.19 8.79 -0.08
C GLY A 10 -9.17 7.86 -1.29
N ASP A 11 -10.31 7.68 -1.95
CA ASP A 11 -10.41 7.01 -3.25
C ASP A 11 -9.58 7.70 -4.33
N TYR A 12 -9.50 9.04 -4.32
CA TYR A 12 -8.61 9.76 -5.24
C TYR A 12 -7.14 9.33 -5.10
N GLY A 13 -6.62 9.29 -3.87
CA GLY A 13 -5.25 8.84 -3.62
C GLY A 13 -5.05 7.35 -3.92
N LYS A 14 -6.04 6.53 -3.57
CA LYS A 14 -6.08 5.08 -3.81
C LYS A 14 -5.99 4.75 -5.29
N TYR A 15 -6.90 5.28 -6.09
CA TYR A 15 -6.98 4.97 -7.51
C TYR A 15 -5.80 5.56 -8.28
N ALA A 16 -5.29 6.73 -7.90
CA ALA A 16 -4.07 7.26 -8.49
C ALA A 16 -2.84 6.36 -8.22
N LEU A 17 -2.71 5.81 -7.01
CA LEU A 17 -1.65 4.87 -6.67
C LEU A 17 -1.78 3.57 -7.46
N LEU A 18 -2.97 2.96 -7.50
CA LEU A 18 -3.21 1.71 -8.22
C LEU A 18 -3.06 1.88 -9.74
N ARG A 19 -3.53 3.00 -10.29
CA ARG A 19 -3.34 3.35 -11.69
C ARG A 19 -1.86 3.43 -12.07
N ALA A 20 -1.02 4.00 -11.22
CA ALA A 20 0.43 4.07 -11.47
C ALA A 20 1.07 2.68 -11.62
N PHE A 21 0.58 1.67 -10.90
CA PHE A 21 1.01 0.29 -11.09
C PHE A 21 0.52 -0.28 -12.42
N ALA A 22 -0.76 -0.09 -12.75
CA ALA A 22 -1.34 -0.55 -14.00
C ALA A 22 -0.64 0.06 -15.23
N GLU A 23 -0.37 1.36 -15.21
CA GLU A 23 0.36 2.07 -16.29
C GLU A 23 1.83 1.64 -16.40
N ALA A 24 2.42 1.15 -15.31
CA ALA A 24 3.74 0.52 -15.32
C ALA A 24 3.72 -0.94 -15.80
N GLY A 25 2.55 -1.44 -16.23
CA GLY A 25 2.36 -2.79 -16.76
C GLY A 25 2.21 -3.88 -15.71
N ILE A 26 1.87 -3.52 -14.45
CA ILE A 26 1.51 -4.49 -13.41
C ILE A 26 0.03 -4.83 -13.54
N LYS A 27 -0.31 -6.12 -13.63
CA LYS A 27 -1.71 -6.55 -13.57
C LYS A 27 -2.23 -6.44 -12.13
N VAL A 28 -3.02 -5.40 -11.87
CA VAL A 28 -3.59 -5.13 -10.53
C VAL A 28 -4.88 -5.92 -10.34
N GLY A 29 -5.01 -6.62 -9.22
CA GLY A 29 -6.25 -7.21 -8.74
C GLY A 29 -6.76 -6.43 -7.53
N ILE A 30 -8.05 -6.09 -7.50
CA ILE A 30 -8.67 -5.34 -6.40
C ILE A 30 -9.69 -6.26 -5.72
N ASN A 31 -9.40 -6.64 -4.49
CA ASN A 31 -10.36 -7.27 -3.60
C ASN A 31 -10.98 -6.19 -2.72
N TRP A 32 -12.26 -5.88 -2.96
CA TRP A 32 -12.93 -4.75 -2.33
C TRP A 32 -13.21 -4.96 -0.84
N TYR A 33 -13.31 -6.21 -0.35
CA TYR A 33 -13.89 -6.47 0.99
C TYR A 33 -15.20 -5.68 1.15
N LEU A 34 -16.08 -5.79 0.15
CA LEU A 34 -17.29 -4.99 0.07
C LEU A 34 -18.26 -5.42 1.16
N THR A 35 -18.67 -4.48 2.00
CA THR A 35 -19.71 -4.71 3.03
C THR A 35 -20.95 -3.92 2.66
N GLU A 36 -22.10 -4.31 3.22
CA GLU A 36 -23.34 -3.56 3.03
C GLU A 36 -23.18 -2.11 3.53
N ASP A 37 -23.84 -1.16 2.85
CA ASP A 37 -23.90 0.22 3.31
C ASP A 37 -24.52 0.29 4.72
N ASP A 38 -24.19 1.34 5.46
CA ASP A 38 -24.76 1.57 6.78
C ASP A 38 -25.42 2.94 6.87
N ALA A 39 -26.07 3.23 7.98
CA ALA A 39 -26.74 4.51 8.19
C ALA A 39 -25.75 5.67 8.48
N SER A 40 -24.46 5.49 8.25
CA SER A 40 -23.47 6.55 8.52
C SER A 40 -23.52 7.65 7.46
N ASN A 41 -22.89 8.78 7.78
CA ASN A 41 -22.75 9.92 6.88
C ASN A 41 -21.36 10.00 6.26
N ASP A 42 -20.57 8.92 6.36
CA ASP A 42 -19.23 8.85 5.81
C ASP A 42 -19.27 8.75 4.26
N GLY A 43 -18.19 9.14 3.57
CA GLY A 43 -18.15 9.21 2.10
C GLY A 43 -18.48 10.58 1.47
N LYS A 44 -18.75 11.61 2.28
CA LYS A 44 -19.12 12.96 1.81
C LYS A 44 -17.96 13.89 1.44
N PHE A 45 -16.72 13.40 1.47
CA PHE A 45 -15.54 14.23 1.21
C PHE A 45 -15.25 14.35 -0.29
N THR A 46 -16.22 14.85 -1.06
CA THR A 46 -16.15 15.01 -2.53
C THR A 46 -15.80 16.44 -2.96
N ASN A 47 -15.81 17.42 -2.05
CA ASN A 47 -15.52 18.84 -2.37
C ASN A 47 -14.16 19.08 -3.04
N TYR A 48 -13.21 18.14 -2.93
CA TYR A 48 -11.93 18.23 -3.63
C TYR A 48 -12.08 18.20 -5.16
N LEU A 49 -13.18 17.64 -5.68
CA LEU A 49 -13.51 17.61 -7.10
C LEU A 49 -13.86 19.00 -7.65
N GLN A 50 -13.99 20.01 -6.79
CA GLN A 50 -14.16 21.42 -7.20
C GLN A 50 -12.83 22.20 -7.17
N ASP A 51 -11.73 21.57 -6.73
CA ASP A 51 -10.42 22.18 -6.60
C ASP A 51 -9.45 21.63 -7.66
N GLU A 52 -9.24 22.41 -8.71
CA GLU A 52 -8.30 22.13 -9.81
C GLU A 52 -6.86 21.85 -9.34
N ALA A 53 -6.48 22.25 -8.12
CA ALA A 53 -5.19 21.90 -7.55
C ALA A 53 -5.05 20.39 -7.27
N PHE A 54 -6.15 19.65 -7.15
CA PHE A 54 -6.14 18.19 -7.07
C PHE A 54 -6.00 17.56 -8.46
N ARG A 55 -6.72 18.07 -9.46
CA ARG A 55 -6.70 17.55 -10.84
C ARG A 55 -5.29 17.41 -11.41
N ARG A 56 -4.39 18.34 -11.10
CA ARG A 56 -2.98 18.29 -11.57
C ARG A 56 -2.19 17.03 -11.17
N TYR A 57 -2.59 16.33 -10.10
CA TYR A 57 -1.83 15.17 -9.62
C TYR A 57 -2.16 13.91 -10.41
N SER A 58 -3.42 13.72 -10.79
CA SER A 58 -3.87 12.73 -11.76
C SER A 58 -5.18 13.21 -12.38
N PRO A 59 -5.12 13.85 -13.55
CA PRO A 59 -6.31 14.33 -14.27
C PRO A 59 -7.28 13.19 -14.60
N GLU A 60 -6.76 12.02 -14.97
CA GLU A 60 -7.55 10.86 -15.36
C GLU A 60 -8.42 10.34 -14.21
N VAL A 61 -7.84 10.23 -13.01
CA VAL A 61 -8.56 9.79 -11.82
C VAL A 61 -9.54 10.87 -11.36
N PHE A 62 -9.13 12.13 -11.39
CA PHE A 62 -9.98 13.25 -11.00
C PHE A 62 -11.24 13.33 -11.88
N ASP A 63 -11.07 13.32 -13.20
CA ASP A 63 -12.16 13.46 -14.17
C ASP A 63 -13.10 12.24 -14.14
N ALA A 64 -12.58 11.05 -13.85
CA ALA A 64 -13.40 9.85 -13.67
C ALA A 64 -14.24 9.94 -12.38
N LEU A 65 -13.63 10.34 -11.26
CA LEU A 65 -14.34 10.49 -9.99
C LEU A 65 -15.34 11.65 -10.01
N GLU A 66 -15.05 12.75 -10.71
CA GLU A 66 -15.98 13.85 -10.92
C GLU A 66 -17.29 13.36 -11.55
N LYS A 67 -17.20 12.55 -12.61
CA LYS A 67 -18.36 11.98 -13.29
C LYS A 67 -19.16 10.99 -12.43
N ILE A 68 -18.47 10.21 -11.60
CA ILE A 68 -19.10 9.16 -10.78
C ILE A 68 -19.72 9.75 -9.51
N ALA A 69 -19.08 10.76 -8.90
CA ALA A 69 -19.52 11.34 -7.63
C ALA A 69 -20.90 12.02 -7.72
N ASP A 70 -21.29 12.50 -8.91
CA ASP A 70 -22.60 13.08 -9.18
C ASP A 70 -23.74 12.03 -9.18
N ASN A 71 -23.43 10.74 -9.29
CA ASN A 71 -24.41 9.67 -9.20
C ASN A 71 -24.76 9.37 -7.72
N GLN A 72 -26.04 9.46 -7.38
CA GLN A 72 -26.54 9.15 -6.03
C GLN A 72 -26.46 7.66 -5.72
N ASP A 73 -26.61 6.80 -6.72
CA ASP A 73 -26.60 5.34 -6.61
C ASP A 73 -25.25 4.73 -7.04
N LYS A 74 -24.16 5.50 -6.91
CA LYS A 74 -22.81 5.05 -7.26
C LYS A 74 -22.39 3.83 -6.42
N THR A 75 -21.66 2.94 -7.07
CA THR A 75 -21.17 1.68 -6.50
C THR A 75 -19.73 1.44 -6.94
N VAL A 76 -19.07 0.44 -6.34
CA VAL A 76 -17.76 -0.01 -6.83
C VAL A 76 -17.83 -0.48 -8.29
N LYS A 77 -18.99 -0.90 -8.80
CA LYS A 77 -19.15 -1.28 -10.21
C LYS A 77 -18.99 -0.10 -11.18
N ASP A 78 -19.35 1.11 -10.77
CA ASP A 78 -19.09 2.32 -11.58
C ASP A 78 -17.57 2.57 -11.70
N ILE A 79 -16.82 2.29 -10.63
CA ILE A 79 -15.35 2.36 -10.63
C ILE A 79 -14.77 1.30 -11.57
N GLU A 80 -15.25 0.06 -11.48
CA GLU A 80 -14.81 -1.04 -12.37
C GLU A 80 -15.04 -0.70 -13.84
N GLY A 81 -16.22 -0.18 -14.18
CA GLY A 81 -16.60 0.19 -15.55
C GLY A 81 -15.91 1.45 -16.08
N SER A 82 -15.35 2.30 -15.20
CA SER A 82 -14.75 3.58 -15.58
C SER A 82 -13.37 3.46 -16.24
N GLY A 83 -12.67 2.33 -16.04
CA GLY A 83 -11.28 2.17 -16.48
C GLY A 83 -10.28 3.04 -15.71
N ILE A 84 -10.65 3.50 -14.50
CA ILE A 84 -9.80 4.36 -13.66
C ILE A 84 -8.47 3.68 -13.31
N VAL A 85 -8.49 2.35 -13.11
CA VAL A 85 -7.30 1.47 -13.07
C VAL A 85 -7.35 0.57 -14.31
N PRO A 86 -6.59 0.89 -15.38
CA PRO A 86 -6.68 0.16 -16.64
C PRO A 86 -6.32 -1.32 -16.50
N GLY A 87 -7.15 -2.21 -17.05
CA GLY A 87 -6.88 -3.65 -17.07
C GLY A 87 -6.91 -4.34 -15.71
N ALA A 88 -7.42 -3.69 -14.66
CA ALA A 88 -7.55 -4.30 -13.35
C ALA A 88 -8.56 -5.45 -13.34
N LEU A 89 -8.28 -6.44 -12.49
CA LEU A 89 -9.24 -7.47 -12.09
C LEU A 89 -9.94 -7.04 -10.80
N PHE A 90 -11.18 -7.47 -10.61
CA PHE A 90 -11.98 -7.04 -9.47
C PHE A 90 -12.73 -8.21 -8.86
N TYR A 91 -12.76 -8.24 -7.53
CA TYR A 91 -13.65 -9.10 -6.77
C TYR A 91 -14.50 -8.24 -5.83
N SER A 92 -15.81 -8.23 -6.10
CA SER A 92 -16.78 -7.26 -5.57
C SER A 92 -17.97 -7.89 -4.88
N ASP A 93 -17.97 -9.20 -4.70
CA ASP A 93 -19.04 -9.87 -3.99
C ASP A 93 -19.08 -9.37 -2.55
N VAL A 94 -20.30 -9.18 -2.03
CA VAL A 94 -20.49 -8.65 -0.69
C VAL A 94 -20.02 -9.68 0.33
N LEU A 95 -19.05 -9.30 1.16
CA LEU A 95 -18.65 -10.05 2.34
C LEU A 95 -19.67 -9.78 3.46
N ASN A 96 -20.77 -10.51 3.42
CA ASN A 96 -21.77 -10.52 4.49
C ASN A 96 -21.70 -11.86 5.22
N THR A 97 -21.33 -11.82 6.50
CA THR A 97 -21.25 -13.03 7.33
C THR A 97 -22.32 -13.00 8.40
N VAL A 98 -23.11 -14.06 8.50
CA VAL A 98 -24.27 -14.15 9.41
C VAL A 98 -24.23 -15.42 10.26
N GLY A 99 -25.02 -15.44 11.33
CA GLY A 99 -25.13 -16.62 12.20
C GLY A 99 -24.06 -16.70 13.30
N LYS A 100 -23.74 -17.93 13.72
CA LYS A 100 -22.79 -18.21 14.81
C LYS A 100 -21.35 -18.05 14.31
N PRO A 101 -20.33 -17.97 15.20
CA PRO A 101 -18.94 -17.81 14.78
C PRO A 101 -18.46 -18.80 13.70
N SER A 102 -18.86 -20.07 13.80
CA SER A 102 -18.52 -21.10 12.81
C SER A 102 -19.16 -20.87 11.43
N ASP A 103 -20.39 -20.36 11.40
CA ASP A 103 -21.11 -20.10 10.15
C ASP A 103 -20.41 -18.95 9.41
N ARG A 104 -20.11 -17.86 10.13
CA ARG A 104 -19.41 -16.69 9.60
C ARG A 104 -18.01 -17.02 9.08
N GLU A 105 -17.28 -17.87 9.80
CA GLU A 105 -15.96 -18.33 9.37
C GLU A 105 -16.04 -19.12 8.06
N GLN A 106 -17.00 -20.04 7.93
CA GLN A 106 -17.21 -20.80 6.70
C GLN A 106 -17.60 -19.91 5.52
N GLU A 107 -18.54 -18.99 5.72
CA GLU A 107 -18.98 -18.03 4.69
C GLU A 107 -17.83 -17.15 4.22
N ARG A 108 -17.02 -16.63 5.16
CA ARG A 108 -15.84 -15.83 4.83
C ARG A 108 -14.79 -16.62 4.09
N MET A 109 -14.51 -17.85 4.51
CA MET A 109 -13.52 -18.71 3.84
C MET A 109 -13.94 -19.03 2.41
N ALA A 110 -15.23 -19.32 2.18
CA ALA A 110 -15.77 -19.53 0.84
C ALA A 110 -15.65 -18.26 -0.02
N TRP A 111 -16.06 -17.11 0.52
CA TRP A 111 -15.94 -15.82 -0.15
C TRP A 111 -14.47 -15.50 -0.52
N PHE A 112 -13.53 -15.78 0.39
CA PHE A 112 -12.12 -15.53 0.15
C PHE A 112 -11.54 -16.48 -0.92
N GLN A 113 -11.94 -17.75 -0.93
CA GLN A 113 -11.50 -18.68 -1.95
C GLN A 113 -11.94 -18.28 -3.36
N GLU A 114 -13.17 -17.77 -3.52
CA GLU A 114 -13.62 -17.22 -4.80
C GLU A 114 -12.81 -15.99 -5.20
N SER A 115 -12.45 -15.13 -4.23
CA SER A 115 -11.59 -13.98 -4.50
C SER A 115 -10.19 -14.38 -5.00
N ILE A 116 -9.64 -15.51 -4.55
CA ILE A 116 -8.38 -16.04 -5.07
C ILE A 116 -8.54 -16.50 -6.52
N ASN A 117 -9.64 -17.17 -6.83
CA ASN A 117 -9.91 -17.67 -8.17
C ASN A 117 -10.05 -16.53 -9.18
N GLU A 118 -10.87 -15.52 -8.85
CA GLU A 118 -11.13 -14.36 -9.72
C GLU A 118 -9.90 -13.47 -9.92
N LEU A 119 -9.02 -13.40 -8.92
CA LEU A 119 -7.82 -12.56 -8.96
C LEU A 119 -6.53 -13.34 -9.24
N THR A 120 -6.62 -14.60 -9.67
CA THR A 120 -5.46 -15.50 -9.81
C THR A 120 -4.37 -14.95 -10.73
N ASP A 121 -4.74 -14.23 -11.80
CA ASP A 121 -3.79 -13.69 -12.77
C ASP A 121 -3.20 -12.33 -12.36
N ALA A 122 -3.59 -11.76 -11.22
CA ALA A 122 -3.03 -10.49 -10.76
C ALA A 122 -1.58 -10.68 -10.30
N GLU A 123 -0.73 -9.68 -10.55
CA GLU A 123 0.64 -9.60 -10.00
C GLU A 123 0.66 -8.85 -8.66
N LEU A 124 -0.25 -7.88 -8.48
CA LEU A 124 -0.43 -7.09 -7.27
C LEU A 124 -1.89 -7.16 -6.82
N ILE A 125 -2.12 -7.69 -5.63
CA ILE A 125 -3.44 -7.67 -4.98
C ILE A 125 -3.55 -6.45 -4.07
N TYR A 126 -4.53 -5.61 -4.33
CA TYR A 126 -4.97 -4.57 -3.41
C TYR A 126 -6.19 -5.03 -2.61
N MET A 127 -6.05 -5.05 -1.29
CA MET A 127 -7.12 -5.41 -0.36
C MET A 127 -7.67 -4.15 0.29
N ASP A 128 -8.98 -3.91 0.18
CA ASP A 128 -9.63 -2.63 0.54
C ASP A 128 -10.62 -2.72 1.74
N PRO A 129 -10.18 -3.19 2.92
CA PRO A 129 -11.06 -3.24 4.09
C PRO A 129 -11.42 -1.83 4.57
N ASP A 130 -12.47 -1.70 5.39
CA ASP A 130 -12.81 -0.40 5.99
C ASP A 130 -11.76 0.06 7.01
N ASN A 131 -11.23 -0.87 7.82
CA ASN A 131 -10.43 -0.55 9.01
C ASN A 131 -8.97 -1.00 8.96
N GLY A 132 -8.59 -1.83 8.00
CA GLY A 132 -7.26 -2.43 7.91
C GLY A 132 -7.20 -3.87 8.40
N LEU A 133 -6.10 -4.25 9.07
CA LEU A 133 -5.84 -5.63 9.49
C LEU A 133 -6.53 -5.95 10.83
N GLN A 134 -7.06 -7.17 10.98
CA GLN A 134 -7.51 -7.70 12.26
C GLN A 134 -6.43 -8.62 12.86
N GLU A 135 -5.66 -8.11 13.82
CA GLU A 135 -4.42 -8.77 14.29
C GLU A 135 -4.64 -10.14 14.96
N ASP A 136 -5.80 -10.38 15.55
CA ASP A 136 -6.11 -11.64 16.24
C ASP A 136 -6.51 -12.78 15.28
N ASN A 137 -6.67 -12.48 13.98
CA ASN A 137 -6.98 -13.45 12.94
C ASN A 137 -8.23 -14.31 13.24
N GLU A 138 -9.27 -13.71 13.83
CA GLU A 138 -10.54 -14.37 14.12
C GLU A 138 -11.59 -14.13 13.01
N PRO A 139 -11.71 -15.01 11.99
CA PRO A 139 -12.64 -14.83 10.86
C PRO A 139 -14.11 -14.80 11.28
N GLY A 140 -14.47 -15.62 12.27
CA GLY A 140 -15.83 -15.75 12.78
C GLY A 140 -16.24 -14.67 13.77
N LYS A 141 -15.43 -13.62 13.99
CA LYS A 141 -15.73 -12.53 14.94
C LYS A 141 -16.76 -11.56 14.35
N LEU A 142 -17.64 -11.03 15.20
CA LEU A 142 -18.61 -10.03 14.74
C LEU A 142 -17.89 -8.77 14.27
N GLY A 143 -18.19 -8.32 13.05
CA GLY A 143 -17.56 -7.13 12.45
C GLY A 143 -16.23 -7.41 11.74
N ALA A 144 -15.81 -8.67 11.66
CA ALA A 144 -14.55 -9.04 11.02
C ALA A 144 -14.53 -8.70 9.53
N GLU A 145 -15.69 -8.65 8.86
CA GLU A 145 -15.86 -8.29 7.45
C GLU A 145 -15.29 -6.91 7.09
N LYS A 146 -15.13 -6.02 8.08
CA LYS A 146 -14.57 -4.67 7.93
C LYS A 146 -13.04 -4.66 7.90
N TYR A 147 -12.41 -5.81 8.00
CA TYR A 147 -10.96 -5.99 8.12
C TYR A 147 -10.46 -7.05 7.16
N VAL A 148 -9.18 -6.97 6.80
CA VAL A 148 -8.42 -8.11 6.24
C VAL A 148 -7.86 -8.94 7.38
N LEU A 149 -7.71 -10.25 7.18
CA LEU A 149 -7.07 -11.14 8.14
C LEU A 149 -5.60 -11.39 7.76
N PRO A 150 -4.70 -11.58 8.75
CA PRO A 150 -3.33 -12.00 8.50
C PRO A 150 -3.21 -13.23 7.59
N ASP A 151 -4.06 -14.25 7.78
CA ASP A 151 -4.03 -15.47 6.95
C ASP A 151 -4.47 -15.21 5.50
N GLU A 152 -5.37 -14.25 5.28
CA GLU A 152 -5.80 -13.86 3.92
C GLU A 152 -4.66 -13.13 3.18
N VAL A 153 -3.97 -12.22 3.88
CA VAL A 153 -2.78 -11.53 3.35
C VAL A 153 -1.67 -12.54 3.04
N GLU A 154 -1.41 -13.47 3.95
CA GLU A 154 -0.42 -14.53 3.75
C GLU A 154 -0.76 -15.43 2.56
N GLN A 155 -2.02 -15.85 2.41
CA GLN A 155 -2.42 -16.73 1.31
C GLN A 155 -2.22 -16.09 -0.08
N TYR A 156 -2.61 -14.82 -0.26
CA TYR A 156 -2.30 -14.12 -1.51
C TYR A 156 -0.79 -14.02 -1.75
N TYR A 157 -0.03 -13.64 -0.73
CA TYR A 157 1.43 -13.54 -0.86
C TYR A 157 2.05 -14.89 -1.23
N ARG A 158 1.69 -15.98 -0.52
CA ARG A 158 2.22 -17.33 -0.77
C ARG A 158 1.74 -17.94 -2.09
N ALA A 159 0.65 -17.43 -2.67
CA ALA A 159 0.22 -17.77 -4.03
C ALA A 159 1.08 -17.09 -5.13
N GLY A 160 2.06 -16.27 -4.75
CA GLY A 160 3.01 -15.61 -5.66
C GLY A 160 2.63 -14.17 -6.02
N GLN A 161 1.54 -13.63 -5.46
CA GLN A 161 1.15 -12.25 -5.69
C GLN A 161 1.87 -11.30 -4.72
N ASN A 162 2.25 -10.12 -5.20
CA ASN A 162 2.58 -9.03 -4.30
C ASN A 162 1.29 -8.51 -3.66
N VAL A 163 1.35 -8.04 -2.42
CA VAL A 163 0.15 -7.60 -1.70
C VAL A 163 0.32 -6.16 -1.23
N VAL A 164 -0.75 -5.38 -1.38
CA VAL A 164 -0.92 -4.13 -0.65
C VAL A 164 -2.29 -4.13 0.02
N TYR A 165 -2.34 -3.82 1.31
CA TYR A 165 -3.61 -3.64 1.99
C TYR A 165 -3.74 -2.22 2.52
N TYR A 166 -4.96 -1.70 2.40
CA TYR A 166 -5.34 -0.44 2.99
C TYR A 166 -5.47 -0.56 4.50
N CYS A 167 -5.04 0.47 5.21
CA CYS A 167 -5.17 0.54 6.65
C CYS A 167 -5.46 1.96 7.13
N HIS A 168 -6.54 2.11 7.89
CA HIS A 168 -6.91 3.36 8.53
C HIS A 168 -6.23 3.46 9.89
N LYS A 169 -5.52 4.57 10.14
CA LYS A 169 -4.85 4.77 11.44
C LYS A 169 -5.84 4.78 12.61
N GLY A 170 -7.03 5.33 12.39
CA GLY A 170 -8.07 5.48 13.39
C GLY A 170 -7.62 6.37 14.55
N ARG A 171 -8.07 6.00 15.76
CA ARG A 171 -7.71 6.69 17.01
C ARG A 171 -6.42 6.14 17.66
N ARG A 172 -5.66 5.29 16.96
CA ARG A 172 -4.45 4.66 17.50
C ARG A 172 -3.39 5.70 17.82
N LYS A 173 -2.69 5.51 18.94
CA LYS A 173 -1.48 6.28 19.26
C LYS A 173 -0.36 5.87 18.31
N LEU A 174 0.65 6.71 18.16
CA LEU A 174 1.74 6.49 17.21
C LEU A 174 2.46 5.15 17.42
N TRP A 175 2.76 4.79 18.67
CA TRP A 175 3.42 3.51 18.98
C TRP A 175 2.56 2.29 18.63
N ASP A 176 1.28 2.31 19.00
CA ASP A 176 0.32 1.26 18.63
C ASP A 176 0.20 1.15 17.10
N TRP A 177 0.25 2.30 16.41
CA TRP A 177 0.21 2.35 14.96
C TRP A 177 1.46 1.74 14.29
N HIS A 178 2.65 2.00 14.83
CA HIS A 178 3.88 1.35 14.33
C HIS A 178 3.84 -0.17 14.54
N ASN A 179 3.35 -0.64 15.67
CA ASN A 179 3.19 -2.06 15.93
C ASN A 179 2.17 -2.71 14.98
N HIS A 180 0.99 -2.08 14.83
CA HIS A 180 -0.09 -2.56 13.96
C HIS A 180 0.37 -2.80 12.53
N LYS A 181 1.09 -1.82 11.96
CA LYS A 181 1.68 -1.91 10.63
C LYS A 181 2.71 -3.04 10.49
N SER A 182 3.46 -3.32 11.56
CA SER A 182 4.55 -4.31 11.54
C SER A 182 4.09 -5.76 11.80
N VAL A 183 2.79 -6.02 11.92
CA VAL A 183 2.27 -7.37 12.23
C VAL A 183 2.68 -8.36 11.14
N MET A 184 2.45 -8.00 9.87
CA MET A 184 2.76 -8.89 8.76
C MET A 184 4.25 -9.14 8.58
N CYS A 185 5.14 -8.22 8.99
CA CYS A 185 6.59 -8.46 8.94
C CYS A 185 7.03 -9.66 9.80
N LYS A 186 6.26 -10.01 10.83
CA LYS A 186 6.54 -11.18 11.67
C LYS A 186 6.08 -12.49 11.04
N ILE A 187 5.00 -12.43 10.26
CA ILE A 187 4.35 -13.57 9.61
C ILE A 187 5.06 -13.91 8.30
N LEU A 188 5.42 -12.87 7.53
CA LEU A 188 6.12 -12.94 6.25
C LEU A 188 7.49 -12.25 6.37
N PRO A 189 8.46 -12.85 7.08
CA PRO A 189 9.78 -12.24 7.28
C PRO A 189 10.59 -12.12 5.98
N ASP A 190 10.24 -12.88 4.95
CA ASP A 190 10.83 -12.85 3.62
C ASP A 190 10.31 -11.68 2.75
N ALA A 191 9.13 -11.14 3.06
CA ALA A 191 8.54 -10.06 2.30
C ALA A 191 9.29 -8.74 2.49
N LYS A 192 9.48 -8.01 1.38
CA LYS A 192 9.98 -6.64 1.39
C LYS A 192 8.84 -5.68 1.69
N TYR A 193 8.98 -5.01 2.82
CA TYR A 193 7.93 -4.22 3.44
C TYR A 193 8.03 -2.72 3.11
N LEU A 194 6.97 -2.10 2.62
CA LEU A 194 6.91 -0.64 2.42
C LEU A 194 5.59 -0.08 2.92
N VAL A 195 5.62 1.11 3.50
CA VAL A 195 4.41 1.85 3.89
C VAL A 195 4.39 3.19 3.19
N LEU A 196 3.33 3.41 2.43
CA LEU A 196 3.04 4.70 1.81
C LEU A 196 1.76 5.26 2.43
N THR A 197 1.79 6.51 2.89
CA THR A 197 0.67 7.14 3.61
C THR A 197 0.16 8.35 2.88
N TYR A 198 -1.16 8.40 2.72
CA TYR A 198 -1.90 9.53 2.21
C TYR A 198 -2.41 10.42 3.35
N HIS A 199 -2.19 11.73 3.21
CA HIS A 199 -2.40 12.73 4.27
C HIS A 199 -3.61 13.65 4.04
N LYS A 200 -4.51 13.32 3.11
CA LYS A 200 -5.74 14.10 2.90
C LYS A 200 -6.96 13.40 3.48
N GLY A 201 -7.75 14.16 4.25
CA GLY A 201 -8.83 13.63 5.05
C GLY A 201 -8.29 12.89 6.28
N THR A 202 -8.73 11.65 6.47
CA THR A 202 -8.19 10.76 7.50
C THR A 202 -6.88 10.13 7.04
N GLN A 203 -5.96 9.85 7.98
CA GLN A 203 -4.69 9.22 7.64
C GLN A 203 -4.91 7.77 7.21
N ARG A 204 -4.51 7.48 5.97
CA ARG A 204 -4.69 6.20 5.28
C ARG A 204 -3.34 5.71 4.80
N SER A 205 -2.96 4.50 5.21
CA SER A 205 -1.70 3.88 4.79
C SER A 205 -1.96 2.68 3.90
N TYR A 206 -1.09 2.55 2.91
CA TYR A 206 -1.00 1.43 2.00
C TYR A 206 0.24 0.64 2.41
N ILE A 207 0.01 -0.58 2.90
CA ILE A 207 1.06 -1.43 3.45
C ILE A 207 1.38 -2.52 2.44
N PHE A 208 2.56 -2.44 1.87
CA PHE A 208 3.05 -3.32 0.83
C PHE A 208 3.90 -4.45 1.41
N LEU A 209 3.65 -5.65 0.90
CA LEU A 209 4.41 -6.87 1.11
C LEU A 209 4.79 -7.39 -0.27
N ILE A 210 6.07 -7.21 -0.62
CA ILE A 210 6.57 -7.42 -1.97
C ILE A 210 7.57 -8.56 -1.96
N HIS A 211 7.46 -9.48 -2.90
CA HIS A 211 8.44 -10.54 -3.09
C HIS A 211 9.84 -9.94 -3.36
N PRO A 212 10.92 -10.50 -2.77
CA PRO A 212 12.27 -9.96 -2.92
C PRO A 212 12.72 -9.67 -4.36
N GLU A 213 12.37 -10.55 -5.29
CA GLU A 213 12.66 -10.46 -6.73
C GLU A 213 11.97 -9.27 -7.41
N ASP A 214 10.78 -8.90 -6.94
CA ASP A 214 9.96 -7.82 -7.50
C ASP A 214 10.26 -6.47 -6.87
N PHE A 215 10.93 -6.46 -5.72
CA PHE A 215 11.07 -5.27 -4.89
C PHE A 215 11.63 -4.06 -5.62
N GLN A 216 12.67 -4.24 -6.45
CA GLN A 216 13.25 -3.14 -7.22
C GLN A 216 12.26 -2.52 -8.20
N LYS A 217 11.49 -3.36 -8.91
CA LYS A 217 10.46 -2.94 -9.88
C LYS A 217 9.37 -2.14 -9.16
N TYR A 218 8.84 -2.68 -8.08
CA TYR A 218 7.75 -2.07 -7.32
C TYR A 218 8.19 -0.80 -6.59
N ASN A 219 9.33 -0.81 -5.90
CA ASN A 219 9.86 0.38 -5.23
C ASN A 219 10.11 1.53 -6.21
N LYS A 220 10.57 1.25 -7.44
CA LYS A 220 10.71 2.28 -8.48
C LYS A 220 9.37 2.93 -8.83
N ILE A 221 8.30 2.13 -9.00
CA ILE A 221 6.94 2.64 -9.28
C ILE A 221 6.45 3.51 -8.12
N ILE A 222 6.53 3.00 -6.89
CA ILE A 222 6.06 3.68 -5.67
C ILE A 222 6.82 5.01 -5.47
N ARG A 223 8.14 5.02 -5.67
CA ARG A 223 8.97 6.22 -5.53
C ARG A 223 8.63 7.26 -6.60
N HIS A 224 8.50 6.83 -7.86
CA HIS A 224 8.12 7.72 -8.95
C HIS A 224 6.75 8.36 -8.71
N PHE A 225 5.76 7.57 -8.28
CA PHE A 225 4.45 8.07 -7.87
C PHE A 225 4.58 9.08 -6.72
N GLN A 226 5.30 8.71 -5.65
CA GLN A 226 5.46 9.57 -4.47
C GLN A 226 6.17 10.88 -4.79
N ASP A 227 7.13 10.92 -5.73
CA ASP A 227 7.81 12.16 -6.13
C ASP A 227 6.84 13.19 -6.73
N GLY A 228 5.90 12.74 -7.57
CA GLY A 228 4.82 13.58 -8.11
C GLY A 228 3.80 14.00 -7.05
N TRP A 229 3.67 13.20 -5.99
CA TRP A 229 2.66 13.37 -4.94
C TRP A 229 3.23 13.78 -3.57
N ARG A 230 4.49 14.23 -3.50
CA ARG A 230 5.28 14.40 -2.26
C ARG A 230 4.68 15.31 -1.19
N LYS A 231 3.72 16.16 -1.57
CA LYS A 231 3.01 17.07 -0.65
C LYS A 231 1.88 16.37 0.12
N ILE A 232 1.43 15.22 -0.37
CA ILE A 232 0.22 14.53 0.12
C ILE A 232 0.45 13.03 0.36
N PHE A 233 1.51 12.46 -0.19
CA PHE A 233 2.01 11.13 0.13
C PHE A 233 3.41 11.19 0.76
N SER A 234 3.61 10.38 1.80
CA SER A 234 4.93 10.15 2.40
C SER A 234 5.17 8.68 2.71
N PHE A 235 6.44 8.26 2.67
CA PHE A 235 6.83 6.99 3.26
C PHE A 235 6.74 7.05 4.78
N GLU A 236 6.36 5.93 5.40
CA GLU A 236 6.49 5.74 6.85
C GLU A 236 7.51 4.63 7.13
N TYR A 237 8.46 4.91 8.01
CA TYR A 237 9.41 3.90 8.47
C TYR A 237 8.87 3.19 9.72
N THR A 238 9.11 1.89 9.83
CA THR A 238 8.79 1.09 11.02
C THR A 238 10.07 0.57 11.65
N GLU A 239 10.15 0.58 12.98
CA GLU A 239 11.34 0.15 13.75
C GLU A 239 11.76 -1.32 13.52
N LYS A 240 10.91 -2.14 12.88
CA LYS A 240 11.06 -3.62 12.80
C LYS A 240 11.19 -4.18 11.39
N GLY A 241 11.38 -3.33 10.38
CA GLY A 241 11.44 -3.79 9.00
C GLY A 241 11.49 -2.61 8.08
N ASP A 242 12.66 -1.98 8.01
CA ASP A 242 13.01 -1.21 6.84
C ASP A 242 13.77 -2.18 5.93
N PRO A 243 13.28 -2.55 4.72
CA PRO A 243 14.09 -3.28 3.75
C PRO A 243 15.44 -2.61 3.51
N ALA A 244 15.53 -1.31 3.76
CA ALA A 244 16.75 -0.54 3.65
C ALA A 244 17.78 -0.83 4.76
N SER A 245 17.44 -1.53 5.84
CA SER A 245 18.43 -2.02 6.82
C SER A 245 19.13 -3.30 6.35
N GLU A 246 18.62 -3.98 5.32
CA GLU A 246 19.33 -5.06 4.66
C GLU A 246 20.31 -4.51 3.62
N GLN A 247 21.60 -4.77 3.85
CA GLN A 247 22.61 -4.63 2.80
C GLN A 247 22.33 -5.69 1.74
N VAL A 248 22.00 -5.25 0.52
CA VAL A 248 21.74 -6.14 -0.61
C VAL A 248 22.64 -5.74 -1.75
N GLY A 249 23.71 -6.51 -1.95
CA GLY A 249 24.56 -6.45 -3.14
C GLY A 249 25.99 -5.99 -2.88
N ASP A 250 26.65 -5.66 -3.99
CA ASP A 250 28.06 -5.33 -4.08
C ASP A 250 28.47 -4.20 -3.12
N LYS A 251 29.62 -4.39 -2.47
CA LYS A 251 30.27 -3.35 -1.67
C LYS A 251 31.33 -2.67 -2.53
N PHE A 252 31.37 -1.35 -2.47
CA PHE A 252 32.42 -0.55 -3.08
C PHE A 252 33.17 0.21 -2.00
N THR A 253 34.49 0.27 -2.11
CA THR A 253 35.35 0.85 -1.08
C THR A 253 36.27 1.89 -1.70
N ILE A 254 36.31 3.08 -1.10
CA ILE A 254 37.19 4.18 -1.49
C ILE A 254 38.15 4.45 -0.32
N GLU A 255 39.45 4.37 -0.58
CA GLU A 255 40.47 4.79 0.37
C GLU A 255 40.87 6.24 0.07
N ASN A 256 40.69 7.12 1.06
CA ASN A 256 41.06 8.53 0.97
C ASN A 256 42.55 8.70 1.30
N THR A 257 43.14 9.80 0.83
CA THR A 257 44.55 10.16 1.06
C THR A 257 44.92 10.30 2.54
N ASP A 258 43.94 10.49 3.42
CA ASP A 258 44.10 10.60 4.86
C ASP A 258 43.98 9.25 5.60
N GLY A 259 43.93 8.13 4.86
CA GLY A 259 43.79 6.77 5.36
C GLY A 259 42.37 6.40 5.82
N SER A 260 41.37 7.27 5.64
CA SER A 260 39.97 6.90 5.88
C SER A 260 39.43 6.05 4.73
N VAL A 261 38.53 5.14 5.07
CA VAL A 261 37.90 4.22 4.13
C VAL A 261 36.41 4.51 4.13
N ILE A 262 35.87 4.83 2.96
CA ILE A 262 34.42 4.96 2.74
C ILE A 262 33.93 3.68 2.09
N THR A 263 32.97 3.00 2.73
CA THR A 263 32.31 1.83 2.17
C THR A 263 30.89 2.20 1.76
N LEU A 264 30.57 1.94 0.50
CA LEU A 264 29.25 2.08 -0.08
C LEU A 264 28.61 0.70 -0.17
N TYR A 265 27.42 0.56 0.39
CA TYR A 265 26.60 -0.65 0.25
C TYR A 265 25.33 -0.30 -0.51
N LYS A 266 25.05 -1.08 -1.54
CA LYS A 266 23.71 -1.07 -2.12
C LYS A 266 22.73 -1.61 -1.08
N ARG A 267 21.69 -0.84 -0.78
CA ARG A 267 20.60 -1.25 0.11
C ARG A 267 19.50 -1.90 -0.71
N ALA A 268 18.69 -2.75 -0.08
CA ALA A 268 17.56 -3.38 -0.77
C ALA A 268 16.61 -2.31 -1.37
N ASP A 269 16.45 -1.16 -0.74
CA ASP A 269 15.56 -0.06 -1.19
C ASP A 269 16.13 0.78 -2.35
N GLY A 270 17.24 0.36 -2.94
CA GLY A 270 17.91 1.05 -4.05
C GLY A 270 18.70 2.29 -3.63
N TRP A 271 18.74 2.62 -2.34
CA TRP A 271 19.60 3.67 -1.81
C TRP A 271 21.01 3.13 -1.56
N ILE A 272 21.96 4.04 -1.36
CA ILE A 272 23.32 3.70 -0.99
C ILE A 272 23.53 4.03 0.49
N GLN A 273 23.90 3.02 1.26
CA GLN A 273 24.40 3.17 2.62
C GLN A 273 25.88 3.51 2.56
N ILE A 274 26.27 4.56 3.26
CA ILE A 274 27.65 5.03 3.34
C ILE A 274 28.15 4.88 4.77
N GLU A 275 29.29 4.22 4.94
CA GLU A 275 30.02 4.08 6.19
C GLU A 275 31.43 4.66 6.04
N ASN A 276 31.91 5.37 7.05
CA ASN A 276 33.26 5.94 7.08
C ASN A 276 34.06 5.36 8.24
N SER A 277 35.24 4.80 7.97
CA SER A 277 36.07 4.12 8.97
C SER A 277 36.56 5.03 10.11
N LYS A 278 36.61 6.36 9.92
CA LYS A 278 36.97 7.33 10.97
C LYS A 278 35.80 7.73 11.86
N VAL A 279 34.56 7.59 11.40
CA VAL A 279 33.37 7.99 12.15
C VAL A 279 32.57 6.75 12.55
N LYS A 280 32.94 6.17 13.69
CA LYS A 280 32.24 5.00 14.24
C LYS A 280 30.76 5.34 14.45
N ASN A 281 29.88 4.44 14.00
CA ASN A 281 28.42 4.48 14.17
C ASN A 281 27.68 5.60 13.43
N LEU A 282 28.32 6.31 12.48
CA LEU A 282 27.62 7.24 11.59
C LEU A 282 27.41 6.60 10.22
N THR A 283 26.25 5.98 10.07
CA THR A 283 25.79 5.40 8.80
C THR A 283 24.82 6.38 8.14
N LYS A 284 25.11 6.79 6.90
CA LYS A 284 24.23 7.70 6.15
C LYS A 284 23.65 6.98 4.93
N ALA A 285 22.33 6.94 4.82
CA ALA A 285 21.65 6.43 3.62
C ALA A 285 21.28 7.61 2.72
N MET A 286 21.52 7.48 1.41
CA MET A 286 21.15 8.51 0.43
C MET A 286 20.81 7.88 -0.92
N ARG A 287 20.01 8.59 -1.72
CA ARG A 287 19.68 8.15 -3.08
C ARG A 287 20.94 8.13 -3.96
N PRO A 288 21.07 7.22 -4.94
CA PRO A 288 22.25 7.11 -5.79
C PRO A 288 22.66 8.42 -6.48
N ASP A 289 21.70 9.27 -6.89
CA ASP A 289 21.94 10.58 -7.49
C ASP A 289 22.65 11.55 -6.53
N LEU A 290 22.38 11.46 -5.24
CA LEU A 290 22.96 12.33 -4.20
C LEU A 290 24.31 11.83 -3.69
N VAL A 291 24.68 10.59 -3.98
CA VAL A 291 25.97 9.99 -3.56
C VAL A 291 27.14 10.68 -4.21
N CYS A 292 27.00 11.05 -5.49
CA CYS A 292 28.08 11.73 -6.20
C CYS A 292 28.36 13.11 -5.58
N ASP A 293 27.32 13.88 -5.30
CA ASP A 293 27.47 15.19 -4.67
C ASP A 293 28.06 15.07 -3.26
N PHE A 294 27.67 14.03 -2.50
CA PHE A 294 28.23 13.78 -1.17
C PHE A 294 29.71 13.38 -1.18
N LEU A 295 30.13 12.52 -2.11
CA LEU A 295 31.51 12.04 -2.18
C LEU A 295 32.48 13.06 -2.76
N TRP A 296 32.01 13.91 -3.69
CA TRP A 296 32.86 14.86 -4.42
C TRP A 296 32.58 16.33 -4.12
N GLY A 297 31.68 16.64 -3.17
CA GLY A 297 31.52 17.98 -2.60
C GLY A 297 31.21 19.07 -3.62
N ARG A 298 30.19 18.86 -4.45
CA ARG A 298 29.57 19.95 -5.24
C ARG A 298 28.33 20.49 -4.56
#